data_AF-A0A359MR05-F1
#
_entry.id   AF-A0A359MR05-F1
#
_cell.length_a   1.000
_cell.length_b   1.000
_cell.length_c   1.000
_cell.angle_alpha   90.00
_cell.angle_beta   90.00
_cell.angle_gamma   90.00
#
_symmetry.space_group_name_H-M   'P 1'
#
loop_
_entity.id
_entity.type
_entity.pdbx_description
1 polymer ?
#
loop_
_entity_poly.entity_id
_entity_poly.type
_entity_poly.pdbx_seq_one_letter_code
_entity_poly.pdbx_strand_id
1 'polypeptide(L)'
;GVLGGSSDISFVKGIMYLGACMPMIIVGYTSAMRQANAAIASINVVAKKPEQFGKAMIFPAMVETYAILALLISLLAVNGITGINI
;
A
#
# COMPACT_ATOMS: atom_id res chain seq x y z
N GLY A 1 -7.64 -22.26 2.91
CA GLY A 1 -6.69 -21.18 3.25
C GLY A 1 -6.72 -20.15 2.16
N VAL A 2 -6.89 -18.87 2.52
CA VAL A 2 -7.23 -17.75 1.62
C VAL A 2 -6.27 -17.56 0.42
N LEU A 3 -5.04 -18.06 0.47
CA LEU A 3 -4.06 -18.00 -0.63
C LEU A 3 -3.48 -19.38 -1.02
N GLY A 4 -4.18 -20.48 -0.73
CA GLY A 4 -3.77 -21.83 -1.19
C GLY A 4 -3.27 -22.79 -0.10
N GLY A 5 -3.96 -22.85 1.04
CA GLY A 5 -3.72 -23.84 2.11
C GLY A 5 -4.99 -24.50 2.60
N SER A 6 -4.91 -25.40 3.59
CA SER A 6 -6.05 -26.11 4.20
C SER A 6 -7.15 -25.16 4.70
N SER A 7 -8.40 -25.62 4.70
CA SER A 7 -9.61 -24.84 5.00
C SER A 7 -9.86 -24.59 6.49
N ASP A 8 -8.87 -24.86 7.36
CA ASP A 8 -8.90 -24.56 8.78
C ASP A 8 -8.68 -23.06 9.04
N ILE A 9 -9.68 -22.27 8.66
CA ILE A 9 -9.81 -20.87 9.05
C ILE A 9 -10.52 -20.81 10.41
N SER A 10 -9.74 -20.95 11.48
CA SER A 10 -10.21 -20.66 12.84
C SER A 10 -10.45 -19.15 13.03
N PHE A 11 -11.36 -18.78 13.93
CA PHE A 11 -11.64 -17.38 14.30
C PHE A 11 -10.36 -16.60 14.67
N VAL A 12 -9.39 -17.29 15.27
CA VAL A 12 -8.06 -16.75 15.62
C VAL A 12 -7.28 -16.31 14.37
N LYS A 13 -7.31 -17.10 13.29
CA LYS A 13 -6.65 -16.73 12.02
C LYS A 13 -7.32 -15.51 11.38
N GLY A 14 -8.64 -15.38 11.51
CA GLY A 14 -9.39 -14.20 11.01
C GLY A 14 -8.91 -12.88 11.65
N ILE A 15 -8.74 -12.87 12.97
CA ILE A 15 -8.19 -11.71 13.69
C ILE A 15 -6.74 -11.42 13.30
N MET A 16 -5.93 -12.47 13.10
CA MET A 16 -4.55 -12.30 12.65
C MET A 16 -4.47 -11.67 11.24
N TYR A 17 -5.33 -12.08 10.31
CA TYR A 17 -5.40 -11.46 8.98
C TYR A 17 -5.83 -9.99 9.04
N LEU A 18 -6.75 -9.63 9.94
CA LEU A 18 -7.12 -8.24 10.17
C LEU A 18 -5.92 -7.42 10.67
N GLY A 19 -5.15 -7.98 11.61
CA GLY A 19 -3.90 -7.37 12.08
C GLY A 19 -2.85 -7.22 10.97
N ALA A 20 -2.73 -8.20 10.09
CA ALA A 20 -1.79 -8.16 8.96
C ALA A 20 -2.09 -7.07 7.93
N CYS A 21 -3.36 -6.66 7.77
CA CYS A 21 -3.76 -5.58 6.87
C CYS A 21 -3.61 -4.18 7.47
N MET A 22 -3.45 -4.07 8.79
CA MET A 22 -3.35 -2.80 9.50
C MET A 22 -2.20 -1.88 9.04
N PRO A 23 -0.98 -2.38 8.72
CA PRO A 23 0.10 -1.56 8.19
C PRO A 23 -0.28 -0.85 6.89
N MET A 24 -0.94 -1.56 5.96
CA MET A 24 -1.40 -0.98 4.70
C MET A 24 -2.46 0.10 4.91
N ILE A 25 -3.37 -0.09 5.86
CA ILE A 25 -4.42 0.90 6.16
C ILE A 25 -3.80 2.21 6.63
N ILE A 26 -2.87 2.16 7.60
CA ILE A 26 -2.30 3.36 8.21
C ILE A 26 -1.36 4.08 7.25
N VAL A 27 -0.42 3.34 6.65
CA VAL A 27 0.60 3.92 5.76
C VAL A 27 -0.01 4.28 4.41
N GLY A 28 -0.91 3.46 3.86
CA GLY A 28 -1.62 3.74 2.63
C GLY A 28 -2.47 5.01 2.73
N TYR A 29 -3.20 5.20 3.84
CA TYR A 29 -3.98 6.43 4.06
C TYR A 29 -3.08 7.68 4.15
N THR A 30 -1.99 7.60 4.91
CA THR A 30 -1.03 8.70 5.04
C THR A 30 -0.35 9.03 3.70
N SER A 31 0.02 8.00 2.93
CA SER A 31 0.62 8.12 1.61
C SER A 31 -0.33 8.79 0.61
N ALA A 32 -1.61 8.38 0.61
CA ALA A 32 -2.63 8.90 -0.30
C ALA A 32 -2.81 10.43 -0.17
N MET A 33 -2.85 10.96 1.07
CA MET A 33 -2.92 12.42 1.28
C MET A 33 -1.71 13.15 0.68
N ARG A 34 -0.50 12.61 0.87
CA ARG A 34 0.73 13.22 0.34
C ARG A 34 0.80 13.13 -1.18
N GLN A 35 0.33 12.01 -1.74
CA GLN A 35 0.24 11.77 -3.18
C GLN A 35 -0.74 12.72 -3.86
N ALA A 36 -1.91 12.96 -3.25
CA ALA A 36 -2.86 13.94 -3.77
C ALA A 36 -2.25 15.34 -3.86
N ASN A 37 -1.58 15.79 -2.79
CA ASN A 37 -0.93 17.10 -2.77
C ASN A 37 0.20 17.21 -3.82
N ALA A 38 1.03 16.17 -3.95
CA ALA A 38 2.08 16.13 -4.97
C ALA A 38 1.48 16.16 -6.38
N ALA A 39 0.42 15.40 -6.64
CA ALA A 39 -0.25 15.36 -7.94
C ALA A 39 -0.86 16.73 -8.31
N ILE A 40 -1.52 17.42 -7.37
CA ILE A 40 -2.08 18.77 -7.61
C ILE A 40 -0.97 19.76 -7.99
N ALA A 41 0.18 19.71 -7.30
CA ALA A 41 1.33 20.55 -7.64
C ALA A 41 1.88 20.21 -9.03
N SER A 42 2.00 18.93 -9.37
CA SER A 42 2.47 18.47 -10.67
C SER A 42 1.54 18.91 -11.81
N ILE A 43 0.23 18.82 -11.62
CA ILE A 43 -0.77 19.29 -12.60
C ILE A 43 -0.62 20.79 -12.86
N ASN A 44 -0.43 21.59 -11.81
CA ASN A 44 -0.21 23.04 -11.94
C ASN A 44 1.07 23.37 -12.73
N VAL A 45 2.15 22.61 -12.52
CA VAL A 45 3.40 22.78 -13.28
C VAL A 45 3.20 22.41 -14.74
N VAL A 46 2.55 21.28 -15.02
CA VAL A 46 2.27 20.80 -16.38
C VAL A 46 1.38 21.76 -17.15
N ALA A 47 0.37 22.35 -16.49
CA ALA A 47 -0.52 23.34 -17.10
C ALA A 47 0.20 24.59 -17.59
N LYS A 48 1.31 24.99 -16.93
CA LYS A 48 2.12 26.15 -17.33
C LYS A 48 3.31 25.79 -18.22
N LYS A 49 3.88 24.60 -18.04
CA LYS A 49 5.11 24.12 -18.68
C LYS A 49 4.97 22.63 -19.02
N PRO A 50 4.29 22.27 -20.11
CA PRO A 50 4.02 20.88 -20.47
C PRO A 50 5.31 20.07 -20.74
N GLU A 51 6.39 20.74 -21.18
CA GLU A 51 7.71 20.15 -21.39
C GLU A 51 8.33 19.55 -20.10
N GLN A 52 7.85 19.97 -18.92
CA GLN A 52 8.34 19.47 -17.63
C GLN A 52 7.51 18.32 -17.06
N PHE A 53 6.56 17.75 -17.82
CA PHE A 53 5.68 16.67 -17.37
C PHE A 53 6.41 15.49 -16.72
N GLY A 54 7.47 14.98 -17.36
CA GLY A 54 8.23 13.85 -16.82
C GLY A 54 8.87 14.18 -15.46
N LYS A 55 9.40 15.40 -15.29
CA LYS A 55 9.98 15.86 -14.02
C LYS A 55 8.91 16.06 -12.94
N ALA A 56 7.74 16.56 -13.33
CA ALA A 56 6.61 16.78 -12.43
C ALA A 56 6.01 15.45 -11.94
N MET A 57 6.00 14.39 -12.75
CA MET A 57 5.46 13.08 -12.37
C MET A 57 6.31 12.33 -11.32
N ILE A 58 7.59 12.67 -11.17
CA ILE A 58 8.48 12.00 -10.21
C ILE A 58 8.02 12.23 -8.77
N PHE A 59 7.53 13.41 -8.42
CA PHE A 59 7.09 13.72 -7.05
C PHE A 59 5.96 12.80 -6.52
N PRO A 60 4.83 12.64 -7.24
CA PRO A 60 3.80 11.69 -6.84
C PRO A 60 4.28 10.23 -6.88
N ALA A 61 5.18 9.85 -7.79
CA ALA A 61 5.74 8.49 -7.82
C ALA A 61 6.64 8.18 -6.60
N MET A 62 7.41 9.16 -6.12
CA MET A 62 8.28 9.01 -4.94
C MET A 62 7.47 8.73 -3.68
N VAL A 63 6.33 9.41 -3.49
CA VAL A 63 5.48 9.19 -2.32
C VAL A 63 4.72 7.86 -2.39
N GLU A 64 4.41 7.36 -3.58
CA GLU A 64 3.79 6.04 -3.78
C GLU A 64 4.68 4.88 -3.31
N THR A 65 6.00 5.03 -3.36
CA THR A 65 6.95 3.99 -2.93
C THR A 65 6.71 3.55 -1.49
N TYR A 66 6.29 4.46 -0.59
CA TYR A 66 5.96 4.11 0.80
C TYR A 66 4.71 3.25 0.92
N ALA A 67 3.70 3.46 0.07
CA ALA A 67 2.51 2.61 0.02
C ALA A 67 2.85 1.20 -0.47
N ILE A 68 3.73 1.07 -1.46
CA ILE A 68 4.19 -0.23 -1.98
C ILE A 68 4.92 -1.02 -0.90
N LEU A 69 5.79 -0.37 -0.12
CA LEU A 69 6.48 -1.02 1.00
C LEU A 69 5.50 -1.52 2.07
N ALA A 70 4.50 -0.72 2.43
CA ALA A 70 3.46 -1.12 3.38
C ALA A 70 2.58 -2.27 2.89
N LEU A 71 2.27 -2.27 1.60
CA LEU A 71 1.58 -3.38 0.93
C LEU A 71 2.41 -4.66 1.01
N LEU A 72 3.71 -4.58 0.71
CA LEU A 72 4.65 -5.70 0.79
C LEU A 72 4.71 -6.29 2.21
N ILE A 73 4.83 -5.43 3.23
CA ILE A 73 4.84 -5.85 4.65
C ILE A 73 3.53 -6.59 5.00
N SER A 74 2.39 -6.03 4.59
CA SER A 74 1.09 -6.63 4.86
C SER A 74 0.94 -7.98 4.15
N LEU A 75 1.40 -8.08 2.90
CA LEU A 75 1.38 -9.31 2.13
C LEU A 75 2.30 -10.39 2.75
N LEU A 76 3.50 -10.02 3.20
CA LEU A 76 4.40 -10.92 3.92
C LEU A 76 3.78 -11.41 5.23
N ALA A 77 3.10 -10.54 5.99
CA ALA A 77 2.40 -10.90 7.21
C ALA A 77 1.25 -11.90 6.95
N VAL A 78 0.45 -11.67 5.90
CA VAL A 78 -0.63 -12.59 5.47
C VAL A 78 -0.08 -13.97 5.08
N ASN A 79 1.05 -14.00 4.37
CA ASN A 79 1.72 -15.27 4.02
C ASN A 79 2.26 -15.98 5.27
N GLY A 80 2.84 -15.24 6.22
CA GLY A 80 3.31 -15.78 7.50
C GLY A 80 2.20 -16.45 8.32
N ILE A 81 1.02 -15.82 8.41
CA ILE A 81 -0.14 -16.38 9.14
C ILE A 81 -0.63 -17.68 8.49
N THR A 82 -0.55 -17.77 7.16
CA THR A 82 -0.97 -18.97 6.42
C THR A 82 -0.09 -20.19 6.74
N GLY A 83 1.18 -19.98 7.12
CA GLY A 83 2.09 -21.04 7.55
C GLY A 83 1.92 -21.50 9.01
N ILE A 84 1.15 -20.79 9.83
CA ILE A 84 0.93 -21.15 11.24
C ILE A 84 -0.20 -22.17 11.33
N ASN A 85 0.13 -23.39 11.73
CA ASN A 85 -0.83 -24.46 11.98
C ASN A 85 -1.43 -24.32 13.39
N ILE A 86 -2.40 -23.40 13.52
CA ILE A 86 -3.39 -23.36 14.62
C ILE A 86 -4.69 -23.96 14.11
#